data_AF-A0A132NW43-F1
#
_entry.id   AF-A0A132NW43-F1
#
_cell.length_a   1.000
_cell.length_b   1.000
_cell.length_c   1.000
_cell.angle_alpha   90.00
_cell.angle_beta   90.00
_cell.angle_gamma   90.00
#
_symmetry.space_group_name_H-M   'P 1'
#
loop_
_entity.id
_entity.type
_entity.pdbx_description
1 polymer ?
#
loop_
_entity_poly.entity_id
_entity_poly.type
_entity_poly.pdbx_seq_one_letter_code
_entity_poly.pdbx_strand_id
1 'polypeptide(L)'
;MVDDVKLSKAVCEQLQSLNRDYYNTLSRKRDECCNMITSFLRDHMSEIHNAADKDALLSSLNSLCTSLRADVFCIPGATSIPSDQLQTQLDVKIAEFCSYHRHSSGRIMPLKVLYNYLNKDRPSPHIIEMKDIVASLKRLRELSSNYELLPSKGGNDERKYISLGDSTMGENSLRILSFLFDTDASMPFTTVDDLKELSQWTREQCEQELEYMKSKGQLLVDTQANGPTRYYLNIPLSV
;
A
#
# COMPACT_ATOMS: atom_id res chain seq x y z
N MET A 1 12.60 -34.52 -29.83
CA MET A 1 11.32 -33.88 -29.44
C MET A 1 11.04 -33.91 -27.94
N VAL A 2 10.94 -35.05 -27.26
CA VAL A 2 10.70 -35.07 -25.79
C VAL A 2 11.93 -34.59 -24.99
N ASP A 3 13.14 -34.89 -25.47
CA ASP A 3 14.38 -34.49 -24.79
C ASP A 3 14.72 -33.00 -25.00
N ASP A 4 14.36 -32.42 -26.15
CA ASP A 4 14.55 -30.98 -26.41
C ASP A 4 13.68 -30.10 -25.49
N VAL A 5 12.46 -30.56 -25.17
CA VAL A 5 11.55 -29.86 -24.26
C VAL A 5 12.04 -29.92 -22.81
N LYS A 6 12.64 -31.04 -22.39
CA LYS A 6 13.27 -31.17 -21.06
C LYS A 6 14.52 -30.30 -20.93
N LEU A 7 15.35 -30.25 -21.97
CA LEU A 7 16.54 -29.40 -22.01
C LEU A 7 16.15 -27.92 -21.94
N SER A 8 15.13 -27.51 -22.72
CA SER A 8 14.60 -26.15 -22.73
C SER A 8 14.03 -25.73 -21.38
N LYS A 9 13.28 -26.63 -20.71
CA LYS A 9 12.75 -26.37 -19.36
C LYS A 9 13.85 -26.19 -18.32
N ALA A 10 14.87 -27.06 -18.33
CA ALA A 10 16.00 -26.99 -17.40
C ALA A 10 16.82 -25.69 -17.58
N VAL A 11 17.03 -25.24 -18.83
CA VAL A 11 17.70 -23.97 -19.11
C VAL A 11 16.87 -22.78 -18.63
N CYS A 12 15.56 -22.78 -18.85
CA CYS A 12 14.67 -21.74 -18.33
C CYS A 12 14.69 -21.66 -16.80
N GLU A 13 14.66 -22.81 -16.11
CA GLU A 13 14.74 -22.87 -14.64
C GLU A 13 16.09 -22.32 -14.12
N GLN A 14 17.20 -22.66 -14.78
CA GLN A 14 18.53 -22.13 -14.43
C GLN A 14 18.62 -20.61 -14.66
N LEU A 15 18.10 -20.10 -15.77
CA LEU A 15 18.07 -18.65 -16.04
C LEU A 15 17.19 -17.91 -15.03
N GLN A 16 16.04 -18.49 -14.64
CA GLN A 16 15.20 -17.93 -13.59
C GLN A 16 15.89 -17.92 -12.22
N SER A 17 16.64 -18.97 -11.89
CA SER A 17 17.45 -19.02 -10.67
C SER A 17 18.53 -17.95 -10.67
N LEU A 18 19.34 -17.88 -11.75
CA LEU A 18 20.41 -16.91 -11.88
C LEU A 18 19.89 -15.46 -11.81
N ASN A 19 18.76 -15.20 -12.47
CA ASN A 19 18.14 -13.88 -12.43
C ASN A 19 17.66 -13.54 -11.02
N ARG A 20 17.06 -14.50 -10.30
CA ARG A 20 16.66 -14.32 -8.89
C ARG A 20 17.85 -14.03 -8.00
N ASP A 21 18.96 -14.74 -8.16
CA ASP A 21 20.18 -14.54 -7.38
C ASP A 21 20.82 -13.17 -7.67
N TYR A 22 20.79 -12.74 -8.93
CA TYR A 22 21.22 -11.41 -9.34
C TYR A 22 20.35 -10.31 -8.71
N TYR A 23 19.02 -10.45 -8.76
CA TYR A 23 18.08 -9.54 -8.11
C TYR A 23 18.30 -9.48 -6.60
N ASN A 24 18.48 -10.63 -5.94
CA ASN A 24 18.74 -10.69 -4.50
C ASN A 24 20.04 -9.97 -4.14
N THR A 25 21.09 -10.17 -4.93
CA THR A 25 22.40 -9.51 -4.72
C THR A 25 22.29 -8.00 -4.88
N LEU A 26 21.61 -7.53 -5.94
CA LEU A 26 21.39 -6.11 -6.17
C LEU A 26 20.52 -5.49 -5.07
N SER A 27 19.47 -6.19 -4.62
CA SER A 27 18.63 -5.74 -3.51
C SER A 27 19.46 -5.56 -2.25
N ARG A 28 20.30 -6.54 -1.90
CA ARG A 28 21.16 -6.44 -0.71
C ARG A 28 22.14 -5.27 -0.81
N LYS A 29 22.78 -5.07 -1.96
CA LYS A 29 23.68 -3.94 -2.18
C LYS A 29 22.97 -2.58 -2.11
N ARG A 30 21.73 -2.50 -2.61
CA ARG A 30 20.90 -1.31 -2.46
C ARG A 30 20.65 -1.04 -0.97
N ASP A 31 20.24 -2.06 -0.21
CA ASP A 31 19.94 -1.93 1.21
C ASP A 31 21.19 -1.52 2.02
N GLU A 32 22.36 -2.10 1.70
CA GLU A 32 23.66 -1.68 2.23
C GLU A 32 23.93 -0.19 1.95
N CYS A 33 23.74 0.27 0.71
CA CYS A 33 23.94 1.66 0.30
C CYS A 33 22.97 2.62 1.00
N CYS A 34 21.69 2.24 1.11
CA CYS A 34 20.69 3.01 1.85
C CYS A 34 21.09 3.15 3.32
N ASN A 35 21.51 2.07 3.98
CA ASN A 35 21.96 2.10 5.37
C ASN A 35 23.21 2.98 5.56
N MET A 36 24.15 2.96 4.61
CA MET A 36 25.32 3.83 4.63
C MET A 36 24.92 5.30 4.55
N ILE A 37 23.98 5.66 3.66
CA ILE A 37 23.50 7.04 3.50
C ILE A 37 22.72 7.50 4.73
N THR A 38 21.83 6.66 5.25
CA THR A 38 21.09 6.94 6.48
C THR A 38 22.05 7.17 7.65
N SER A 39 23.14 6.40 7.73
CA SER A 39 24.18 6.56 8.78
C SER A 39 24.99 7.84 8.56
N PHE A 40 25.46 8.10 7.34
CA PHE A 40 26.18 9.32 6.99
C PHE A 40 25.36 10.57 7.35
N LEU A 41 24.09 10.58 6.95
CA LEU A 41 23.20 11.69 7.25
C LEU A 41 23.00 11.83 8.77
N ARG A 42 22.75 10.74 9.49
CA ARG A 42 22.62 10.78 10.96
C ARG A 42 23.83 11.45 11.63
N ASP A 43 25.04 11.15 11.16
CA ASP A 43 26.27 11.63 11.78
C ASP A 43 26.63 13.07 11.36
N HIS A 44 26.27 13.48 10.13
CA HIS A 44 26.69 14.76 9.54
C HIS A 44 25.57 15.79 9.34
N MET A 45 24.32 15.51 9.73
CA MET A 45 23.20 16.44 9.52
C MET A 45 23.39 17.80 10.21
N SER A 46 24.06 17.83 11.37
CA SER A 46 24.38 19.09 12.07
C SER A 46 25.41 19.94 11.32
N GLU A 47 26.36 19.31 10.65
CA GLU A 47 27.38 19.98 9.82
C GLU A 47 26.75 20.56 8.55
N ILE A 48 25.90 19.77 7.88
CA ILE A 48 25.13 20.22 6.71
C ILE A 48 24.28 21.45 7.04
N HIS A 49 23.73 21.50 8.26
CA HIS A 49 22.93 22.62 8.73
C HIS A 49 23.68 23.94 8.88
N ASN A 50 24.97 23.84 9.21
CA ASN A 50 25.83 24.99 9.46
C ASN A 50 26.65 25.36 8.22
N ALA A 51 26.48 24.64 7.11
CA ALA A 51 27.16 24.92 5.85
C ALA A 51 26.63 26.18 5.17
N ALA A 52 27.52 26.94 4.52
CA ALA A 52 27.15 28.16 3.80
C ALA A 52 26.25 27.90 2.58
N ASP A 53 26.30 26.69 2.02
CA ASP A 53 25.58 26.20 0.85
C ASP A 53 24.50 25.15 1.21
N LYS A 54 23.99 25.21 2.45
CA LYS A 54 22.99 24.28 3.01
C LYS A 54 21.87 23.90 2.03
N ASP A 55 21.25 24.86 1.35
CA ASP A 55 20.09 24.59 0.49
C ASP A 55 20.46 23.73 -0.73
N ALA A 56 21.64 23.96 -1.32
CA ALA A 56 22.14 23.15 -2.44
C ALA A 56 22.52 21.74 -1.99
N LEU A 57 23.11 21.60 -0.80
CA LEU A 57 23.42 20.31 -0.18
C LEU A 57 22.15 19.52 0.15
N LEU A 58 21.16 20.15 0.78
CA LEU A 58 19.89 19.50 1.11
C LEU A 58 19.13 19.06 -0.15
N SER A 59 19.13 19.87 -1.21
CA SER A 59 18.54 19.50 -2.50
C SER A 59 19.24 18.29 -3.13
N SER A 60 20.57 18.27 -3.13
CA SER A 60 21.38 17.17 -3.67
C SER A 60 21.18 15.88 -2.86
N LEU A 61 21.14 15.98 -1.53
CA LEU A 61 20.87 14.87 -0.62
C LEU A 61 19.45 14.33 -0.81
N ASN A 62 18.47 15.20 -0.95
CA ASN A 62 17.09 14.78 -1.23
C ASN A 62 16.98 14.04 -2.57
N SER A 63 17.66 14.53 -3.63
CA SER A 63 17.72 13.87 -4.93
C SER A 63 18.39 12.49 -4.85
N LEU A 64 19.50 12.39 -4.11
CA LEU A 64 20.20 11.13 -3.87
C LEU A 64 19.32 10.13 -3.10
N CYS A 65 18.69 10.58 -2.02
CA CYS A 65 17.80 9.75 -1.21
C CYS A 65 16.57 9.30 -2.00
N THR A 66 16.02 10.16 -2.85
CA THR A 66 14.91 9.81 -3.76
C THR A 66 15.35 8.75 -4.78
N SER A 67 16.53 8.93 -5.38
CA SER A 67 17.08 8.02 -6.39
C SER A 67 17.40 6.63 -5.82
N LEU A 68 17.92 6.60 -4.59
CA LEU A 68 18.27 5.36 -3.88
C LEU A 68 17.09 4.78 -3.08
N ARG A 69 15.99 5.52 -2.97
CA ARG A 69 14.83 5.19 -2.14
C ARG A 69 15.19 5.04 -0.66
N ALA A 70 16.13 5.84 -0.19
CA ALA A 70 16.54 5.86 1.21
C ALA A 70 15.45 6.53 2.06
N ASP A 71 15.12 5.94 3.21
CA ASP A 71 14.12 6.47 4.13
C ASP A 71 14.69 7.62 4.99
N VAL A 72 14.64 8.86 4.48
CA VAL A 72 15.15 10.03 5.22
C VAL A 72 14.31 10.43 6.42
N PHE A 73 13.05 9.98 6.52
CA PHE A 73 12.19 10.27 7.66
C PHE A 73 12.73 9.67 8.98
N CYS A 74 13.59 8.64 8.92
CA CYS A 74 14.20 8.03 10.11
C CYS A 74 15.50 8.72 10.56
N ILE A 75 15.87 9.84 9.94
CA ILE A 75 17.16 10.49 10.17
C ILE A 75 16.99 11.63 11.17
N PRO A 76 17.72 11.60 12.31
CA PRO A 76 17.78 12.74 13.22
C PRO A 76 18.19 14.03 12.49
N GLY A 77 17.37 15.09 12.59
CA GLY A 77 17.59 16.37 11.89
C GLY A 77 16.94 16.49 10.50
N ALA A 78 16.25 15.44 10.01
CA ALA A 78 15.44 15.51 8.78
C ALA A 78 14.25 16.48 8.87
N THR A 79 13.90 16.94 10.07
CA THR A 79 12.90 17.99 10.34
C THR A 79 13.18 19.31 9.62
N SER A 80 14.40 19.47 9.10
CA SER A 80 14.84 20.64 8.37
C SER A 80 14.87 20.45 6.85
N ILE A 81 14.58 19.24 6.37
CA ILE A 81 14.22 19.04 4.97
C ILE A 81 12.91 19.83 4.76
N PRO A 82 12.81 20.65 3.71
CA PRO A 82 11.60 21.40 3.42
C PRO A 82 10.35 20.49 3.43
N SER A 83 9.27 20.97 4.06
CA SER A 83 8.06 20.20 4.28
C SER A 83 7.51 19.61 2.98
N ASP A 84 7.55 20.36 1.88
CA ASP A 84 7.16 19.96 0.52
C ASP A 84 8.00 18.78 -0.04
N GLN A 85 9.30 18.74 0.28
CA GLN A 85 10.19 17.67 -0.16
C GLN A 85 9.98 16.37 0.62
N LEU A 86 9.84 16.44 1.94
CA LEU A 86 9.45 15.29 2.77
C LEU A 86 8.13 14.72 2.27
N GLN A 87 7.20 15.62 2.02
CA GLN A 87 5.86 15.30 1.62
C GLN A 87 5.79 14.65 0.21
N THR A 88 6.67 15.07 -0.71
CA THR A 88 6.86 14.39 -2.01
C THR A 88 7.40 12.97 -1.86
N GLN A 89 8.33 12.74 -0.93
CA GLN A 89 8.80 11.38 -0.68
C GLN A 89 7.73 10.47 -0.08
N LEU A 90 6.87 11.01 0.79
CA LEU A 90 5.71 10.28 1.29
C LEU A 90 4.77 9.89 0.15
N ASP A 91 4.55 10.79 -0.82
CA ASP A 91 3.75 10.52 -2.01
C ASP A 91 4.30 9.33 -2.81
N VAL A 92 5.62 9.32 -3.04
CA VAL A 92 6.30 8.22 -3.74
C VAL A 92 6.13 6.90 -2.99
N LYS A 93 6.37 6.87 -1.67
CA LYS A 93 6.24 5.65 -0.86
C LYS A 93 4.83 5.08 -0.86
N ILE A 94 3.83 5.96 -0.73
CA ILE A 94 2.43 5.56 -0.78
C ILE A 94 2.11 4.98 -2.16
N ALA A 95 2.51 5.66 -3.25
CA ALA A 95 2.28 5.19 -4.61
C ALA A 95 2.94 3.83 -4.87
N GLU A 96 4.16 3.61 -4.40
CA GLU A 96 4.87 2.32 -4.51
C GLU A 96 4.15 1.20 -3.78
N PHE A 97 3.78 1.42 -2.51
CA PHE A 97 3.07 0.44 -1.70
C PHE A 97 1.72 0.07 -2.34
N CYS A 98 0.96 1.08 -2.76
CA CYS A 98 -0.30 0.89 -3.46
C CYS A 98 -0.12 0.14 -4.78
N SER A 99 0.90 0.47 -5.58
CA SER A 99 1.20 -0.22 -6.84
C SER A 99 1.55 -1.69 -6.62
N TYR A 100 2.40 -1.98 -5.63
CA TYR A 100 2.82 -3.33 -5.26
C TYR A 100 1.62 -4.19 -4.85
N HIS A 101 0.72 -3.64 -4.04
CA HIS A 101 -0.43 -4.39 -3.53
C HIS A 101 -1.66 -4.39 -4.45
N ARG A 102 -1.68 -3.56 -5.50
CA ARG A 102 -2.86 -3.32 -6.36
C ARG A 102 -3.53 -4.61 -6.85
N HIS A 103 -2.73 -5.59 -7.26
CA HIS A 103 -3.22 -6.86 -7.78
C HIS A 103 -3.59 -7.86 -6.69
N SER A 104 -2.90 -7.81 -5.54
CA SER A 104 -3.14 -8.70 -4.41
C SER A 104 -4.31 -8.27 -3.52
N SER A 105 -4.70 -6.99 -3.55
CA SER A 105 -5.63 -6.39 -2.58
C SER A 105 -7.01 -6.04 -3.16
N GLY A 106 -7.40 -6.68 -4.26
CA GLY A 106 -8.68 -6.35 -4.93
C GLY A 106 -8.82 -4.88 -5.34
N ARG A 107 -7.70 -4.15 -5.44
CA ARG A 107 -7.64 -2.70 -5.65
C ARG A 107 -8.22 -1.86 -4.51
N ILE A 108 -8.23 -2.39 -3.30
CA ILE A 108 -8.69 -1.70 -2.09
C ILE A 108 -7.57 -1.79 -1.06
N MET A 109 -7.29 -0.69 -0.37
CA MET A 109 -6.27 -0.66 0.68
C MET A 109 -6.81 0.01 1.94
N PRO A 110 -6.88 -0.69 3.08
CA PRO A 110 -7.13 -0.06 4.38
C PRO A 110 -6.06 0.97 4.71
N LEU A 111 -6.48 2.17 5.10
CA LEU A 111 -5.54 3.23 5.45
C LEU A 111 -4.67 2.85 6.66
N LYS A 112 -5.24 2.08 7.60
CA LYS A 112 -4.51 1.50 8.74
C LYS A 112 -3.38 0.54 8.31
N VAL A 113 -3.57 -0.25 7.25
CA VAL A 113 -2.52 -1.16 6.75
C VAL A 113 -1.36 -0.35 6.18
N LEU A 114 -1.65 0.70 5.41
CA LEU A 114 -0.64 1.63 4.91
C LEU A 114 0.07 2.36 6.06
N TYR A 115 -0.67 2.84 7.06
CA TYR A 115 -0.10 3.49 8.25
C TYR A 115 0.87 2.57 9.00
N ASN A 116 0.45 1.32 9.25
CA ASN A 116 1.30 0.33 9.93
C ASN A 116 2.56 0.04 9.11
N TYR A 117 2.43 -0.16 7.80
CA TYR A 117 3.57 -0.37 6.91
C TYR A 117 4.56 0.81 6.96
N LEU A 118 4.04 2.03 6.83
CA LEU A 118 4.88 3.23 6.82
C LEU A 118 5.61 3.43 8.15
N ASN A 119 5.04 2.99 9.27
CA ASN A 119 5.58 3.22 10.62
C ASN A 119 6.22 2.00 11.29
N LYS A 120 6.24 0.82 10.64
CA LYS A 120 6.65 -0.47 11.23
C LYS A 120 7.98 -0.44 12.00
N ASP A 121 8.98 0.25 11.46
CA ASP A 121 10.33 0.33 12.01
C ASP A 121 10.72 1.79 12.40
N ARG A 122 9.73 2.68 12.55
CA ARG A 122 9.99 4.09 12.88
C ARG A 122 10.05 4.32 14.39
N PRO A 123 11.07 5.03 14.88
CA PRO A 123 11.08 5.46 16.27
C PRO A 123 10.01 6.54 16.51
N SER A 124 9.47 6.60 17.74
CA SER A 124 8.38 7.51 18.12
C SER A 124 8.50 8.98 17.67
N PRO A 125 9.66 9.67 17.72
CA PRO A 125 9.77 11.07 17.27
C PRO A 125 9.65 11.25 15.74
N HIS A 126 9.57 10.17 14.98
CA HIS A 126 9.55 10.16 13.52
C HIS A 126 8.33 9.44 12.95
N ILE A 127 7.29 9.24 13.76
CA ILE A 127 6.03 8.64 13.31
C ILE A 127 5.38 9.56 12.29
N ILE A 128 4.99 8.98 11.15
CA ILE A 128 4.14 9.64 10.17
C ILE A 128 2.71 9.61 10.70
N GLU A 129 2.08 10.77 10.86
CA GLU A 129 0.72 10.83 11.35
C GLU A 129 -0.30 10.52 10.25
N MET A 130 -1.50 10.08 10.64
CA MET A 130 -2.55 9.76 9.69
C MET A 130 -2.94 10.97 8.81
N LYS A 131 -2.90 12.18 9.38
CA LYS A 131 -3.20 13.43 8.65
C LYS A 131 -2.21 13.67 7.49
N ASP A 132 -0.95 13.26 7.65
CA ASP A 132 0.09 13.44 6.64
C ASP A 132 -0.13 12.47 5.46
N ILE A 133 -0.55 11.23 5.78
CA ILE A 133 -0.95 10.23 4.79
C ILE A 133 -2.18 10.72 3.99
N VAL A 134 -3.19 11.26 4.68
CA VAL A 134 -4.39 11.81 4.02
C VAL A 134 -4.05 13.01 3.14
N ALA A 135 -3.16 13.91 3.57
CA ALA A 135 -2.68 15.02 2.76
C ALA A 135 -1.95 14.53 1.50
N SER A 136 -1.13 13.49 1.64
CA SER A 136 -0.49 12.78 0.51
C SER A 136 -1.46 12.19 -0.48
N LEU A 137 -2.46 11.46 0.00
CA LEU A 137 -3.46 10.86 -0.88
C LEU A 137 -4.25 11.90 -1.66
N LYS A 138 -4.54 13.07 -1.07
CA LYS A 138 -5.20 14.17 -1.78
C LYS A 138 -4.34 14.71 -2.93
N ARG A 139 -3.05 14.93 -2.71
CA ARG A 139 -2.14 15.36 -3.79
C ARG A 139 -1.95 14.28 -4.85
N LEU A 140 -1.78 13.02 -4.44
CA LEU A 140 -1.70 11.90 -5.38
C LEU A 140 -2.97 11.80 -6.24
N ARG A 141 -4.14 12.08 -5.69
CA ARG A 141 -5.41 12.15 -6.43
C ARG A 141 -5.41 13.25 -7.49
N GLU A 142 -4.85 14.43 -7.18
CA GLU A 142 -4.71 15.54 -8.13
C GLU A 142 -3.78 15.18 -9.31
N LEU A 143 -2.74 14.38 -9.04
CA LEU A 143 -1.83 13.87 -10.06
C LEU A 143 -2.41 12.69 -10.84
N SER A 144 -3.24 11.87 -10.20
CA SER A 144 -3.83 10.67 -10.79
C SER A 144 -5.12 10.25 -10.08
N SER A 145 -6.19 10.04 -10.85
CA SER A 145 -7.48 9.53 -10.35
C SER A 145 -7.40 8.14 -9.68
N ASN A 146 -6.25 7.47 -9.75
CA ASN A 146 -6.04 6.13 -9.22
C ASN A 146 -6.02 6.04 -7.68
N TYR A 147 -6.01 7.15 -6.95
CA TYR A 147 -5.90 7.20 -5.49
C TYR A 147 -7.12 7.92 -4.89
N GLU A 148 -8.24 7.22 -4.78
CA GLU A 148 -9.46 7.80 -4.20
C GLU A 148 -9.65 7.34 -2.75
N LEU A 149 -9.74 8.30 -1.83
CA LEU A 149 -10.10 8.05 -0.44
C LEU A 149 -11.61 7.80 -0.34
N LEU A 150 -11.99 6.59 0.04
CA LEU A 150 -13.38 6.18 0.18
C LEU A 150 -13.98 6.69 1.50
N PRO A 151 -15.26 7.07 1.51
CA PRO A 151 -15.94 7.55 2.71
C PRO A 151 -16.07 6.45 3.77
N SER A 152 -16.07 6.83 5.05
CA SER A 152 -16.30 5.96 6.20
C SER A 152 -17.40 6.57 7.08
N LYS A 153 -18.27 5.74 7.67
CA LYS A 153 -19.41 6.17 8.49
C LYS A 153 -19.02 6.83 9.83
N GLY A 154 -17.76 6.74 10.26
CA GLY A 154 -17.33 7.16 11.59
C GLY A 154 -16.45 8.40 11.68
N GLY A 155 -16.13 9.08 10.56
CA GLY A 155 -15.24 10.24 10.54
C GLY A 155 -13.77 9.98 10.93
N ASN A 156 -13.45 8.82 11.51
CA ASN A 156 -12.10 8.40 11.86
C ASN A 156 -11.33 7.94 10.60
N ASP A 157 -10.20 8.59 10.33
CA ASP A 157 -9.32 8.29 9.20
C ASP A 157 -8.79 6.84 9.22
N GLU A 158 -8.58 6.25 10.40
CA GLU A 158 -8.10 4.86 10.53
C GLU A 158 -9.04 3.83 9.89
N ARG A 159 -10.32 4.17 9.74
CA ARG A 159 -11.35 3.32 9.13
C ARG A 159 -11.62 3.68 7.67
N LYS A 160 -10.77 4.48 7.03
CA LYS A 160 -10.88 4.83 5.61
C LYS A 160 -10.11 3.85 4.73
N TYR A 161 -10.47 3.86 3.46
CA TYR A 161 -9.90 3.00 2.43
C TYR A 161 -9.43 3.83 1.24
N ILE A 162 -8.46 3.29 0.52
CA ILE A 162 -7.99 3.84 -0.74
C ILE A 162 -8.45 2.88 -1.84
N SER A 163 -9.21 3.38 -2.80
CA SER A 163 -9.43 2.70 -4.09
C SER A 163 -8.19 2.87 -4.95
N LEU A 164 -7.68 1.76 -5.50
CA LEU A 164 -6.42 1.68 -6.25
C LEU A 164 -6.67 1.42 -7.74
N GLY A 165 -7.01 2.47 -8.48
CA GLY A 165 -7.25 2.43 -9.92
C GLY A 165 -8.53 3.13 -10.35
N ASP A 166 -8.85 3.03 -11.64
CA ASP A 166 -10.10 3.54 -12.24
C ASP A 166 -11.37 2.80 -11.79
N SER A 167 -11.33 2.07 -10.68
CA SER A 167 -12.53 1.46 -10.10
C SER A 167 -13.31 2.54 -9.36
N THR A 168 -14.18 3.23 -10.09
CA THR A 168 -15.34 3.86 -9.48
C THR A 168 -16.19 2.73 -8.88
N MET A 169 -16.19 2.64 -7.55
CA MET A 169 -17.09 1.72 -6.86
C MET A 169 -18.50 2.32 -6.88
N GLY A 170 -19.48 1.49 -7.24
CA GLY A 170 -20.88 1.86 -7.10
C GLY A 170 -21.23 2.05 -5.62
N GLU A 171 -22.29 2.82 -5.36
CA GLU A 171 -22.80 3.07 -4.01
C GLU A 171 -23.10 1.76 -3.26
N ASN A 172 -23.57 0.74 -3.98
CA ASN A 172 -23.87 -0.59 -3.45
C ASN A 172 -22.59 -1.30 -2.97
N SER A 173 -21.56 -1.39 -3.82
CA SER A 173 -20.25 -1.94 -3.45
C SER A 173 -19.66 -1.22 -2.23
N LEU A 174 -19.76 0.12 -2.18
CA LEU A 174 -19.30 0.94 -1.05
C LEU A 174 -20.07 0.63 0.24
N ARG A 175 -21.38 0.36 0.14
CA ARG A 175 -22.21 -0.02 1.29
C ARG A 175 -21.81 -1.37 1.86
N ILE A 176 -21.60 -2.38 1.00
CA ILE A 176 -21.11 -3.71 1.40
C ILE A 176 -19.74 -3.58 2.05
N LEU A 177 -18.83 -2.84 1.42
CA LEU A 177 -17.49 -2.58 1.94
C LEU A 177 -17.55 -1.92 3.32
N SER A 178 -18.35 -0.88 3.48
CA SER A 178 -18.51 -0.20 4.77
C SER A 178 -19.06 -1.14 5.83
N PHE A 179 -20.06 -1.97 5.50
CA PHE A 179 -20.60 -2.97 6.42
C PHE A 179 -19.54 -3.96 6.89
N LEU A 180 -18.79 -4.55 5.97
CA LEU A 180 -17.75 -5.52 6.28
C LEU A 180 -16.65 -4.90 7.16
N PHE A 181 -16.31 -3.64 6.93
CA PHE A 181 -15.27 -2.96 7.71
C PHE A 181 -15.71 -2.42 9.06
N ASP A 182 -16.95 -1.97 9.19
CA ASP A 182 -17.49 -1.51 10.47
C ASP A 182 -17.84 -2.69 11.40
N THR A 183 -17.81 -3.92 10.90
CA THR A 183 -18.00 -5.14 11.69
C THR A 183 -16.74 -5.42 12.52
N ASP A 184 -16.89 -5.40 13.84
CA ASP A 184 -15.80 -5.66 14.80
C ASP A 184 -15.50 -7.16 14.91
N ALA A 185 -14.96 -7.73 13.83
CA ALA A 185 -14.50 -9.11 13.75
C ALA A 185 -13.10 -9.17 13.12
N SER A 186 -12.29 -10.18 13.48
CA SER A 186 -10.93 -10.30 12.93
C SER A 186 -10.92 -10.61 11.42
N MET A 187 -11.93 -11.33 10.95
CA MET A 187 -12.16 -11.68 9.55
C MET A 187 -13.65 -11.50 9.26
N PRO A 188 -14.11 -10.25 9.07
CA PRO A 188 -15.51 -9.98 8.80
C PRO A 188 -15.89 -10.58 7.45
N PHE A 189 -17.07 -11.19 7.42
CA PHE A 189 -17.66 -11.74 6.22
C PHE A 189 -19.12 -11.32 6.12
N THR A 190 -19.69 -11.47 4.93
CA THR A 190 -21.10 -11.29 4.69
C THR A 190 -21.63 -12.46 3.88
N THR A 191 -22.94 -12.67 3.95
CA THR A 191 -23.69 -13.65 3.17
C THR A 191 -24.79 -12.92 2.40
N VAL A 192 -25.42 -13.62 1.45
CA VAL A 192 -26.56 -13.07 0.72
C VAL A 192 -27.70 -12.69 1.66
N ASP A 193 -27.92 -13.47 2.73
CA ASP A 193 -28.98 -13.19 3.69
C ASP A 193 -28.66 -11.97 4.56
N ASP A 194 -27.41 -11.80 5.01
CA ASP A 194 -26.99 -10.58 5.74
C ASP A 194 -27.22 -9.33 4.87
N LEU A 195 -26.87 -9.40 3.58
CA LEU A 195 -27.05 -8.26 2.67
C LEU A 195 -28.52 -7.91 2.46
N LYS A 196 -29.41 -8.90 2.35
CA LYS A 196 -30.85 -8.65 2.22
C LYS A 196 -31.39 -7.88 3.42
N GLU A 197 -30.95 -8.23 4.63
CA GLU A 197 -31.32 -7.51 5.85
C GLU A 197 -30.76 -6.07 5.86
N LEU A 198 -29.55 -5.88 5.33
CA LEU A 198 -28.87 -4.60 5.34
C LEU A 198 -29.40 -3.59 4.31
N SER A 199 -29.89 -4.04 3.15
CA SER A 199 -30.11 -3.17 1.99
C SER A 199 -31.52 -3.18 1.41
N GLN A 200 -32.45 -3.98 1.97
CA GLN A 200 -33.78 -4.23 1.39
C GLN A 200 -33.73 -4.77 -0.05
N TRP A 201 -32.57 -5.26 -0.50
CA TRP A 201 -32.41 -5.80 -1.84
C TRP A 201 -33.06 -7.18 -1.96
N THR A 202 -33.44 -7.53 -3.18
CA THR A 202 -33.79 -8.91 -3.49
C THR A 202 -32.55 -9.80 -3.45
N ARG A 203 -32.76 -11.11 -3.35
CA ARG A 203 -31.67 -12.09 -3.38
C ARG A 203 -30.81 -11.93 -4.64
N GLU A 204 -31.47 -11.76 -5.80
CA GLU A 204 -30.83 -11.62 -7.09
C GLU A 204 -29.96 -10.36 -7.16
N GLN A 205 -30.41 -9.25 -6.58
CA GLN A 205 -29.64 -8.00 -6.50
C GLN A 205 -28.38 -8.17 -5.63
N CYS A 206 -28.50 -8.82 -4.47
CA CYS A 206 -27.35 -9.14 -3.64
C CYS A 206 -26.34 -10.04 -4.37
N GLU A 207 -26.81 -11.09 -5.03
CA GLU A 207 -25.97 -12.02 -5.79
C GLU A 207 -25.28 -11.32 -6.96
N GLN A 208 -25.98 -10.45 -7.70
CA GLN A 208 -25.41 -9.65 -8.79
C GLN A 208 -24.31 -8.71 -8.30
N GLU A 209 -24.52 -7.99 -7.20
CA GLU A 209 -23.53 -7.07 -6.64
C GLU A 209 -22.30 -7.82 -6.10
N LEU A 210 -22.51 -8.94 -5.40
CA LEU A 210 -21.42 -9.80 -4.92
C LEU A 210 -20.62 -10.38 -6.08
N GLU A 211 -21.28 -10.82 -7.16
CA GLU A 211 -20.61 -11.32 -8.36
C GLU A 211 -19.82 -10.21 -9.07
N TYR A 212 -20.38 -9.00 -9.12
CA TYR A 212 -19.67 -7.82 -9.63
C TYR A 212 -18.40 -7.56 -8.83
N MET A 213 -18.48 -7.43 -7.50
CA MET A 213 -17.32 -7.20 -6.64
C MET A 213 -16.29 -8.34 -6.74
N LYS A 214 -16.75 -9.60 -6.81
CA LYS A 214 -15.89 -10.77 -7.04
C LYS A 214 -15.15 -10.67 -8.38
N SER A 215 -15.84 -10.29 -9.46
CA SER A 215 -15.22 -10.12 -10.80
C SER A 215 -14.14 -9.03 -10.83
N LYS A 216 -14.24 -8.05 -9.93
CA LYS A 216 -13.22 -7.00 -9.73
C LYS A 216 -12.08 -7.44 -8.81
N GLY A 217 -12.15 -8.65 -8.26
CA GLY A 217 -11.16 -9.19 -7.33
C GLY A 217 -11.26 -8.62 -5.91
N GLN A 218 -12.34 -7.91 -5.58
CA GLN A 218 -12.54 -7.23 -4.29
C GLN A 218 -12.97 -8.17 -3.17
N LEU A 219 -13.53 -9.33 -3.53
CA LEU A 219 -14.03 -10.32 -2.60
C LEU A 219 -13.33 -11.67 -2.80
N LEU A 220 -13.06 -12.34 -1.69
CA LEU A 220 -12.74 -13.76 -1.62
C LEU A 220 -14.01 -14.52 -1.24
N VAL A 221 -14.19 -15.71 -1.83
CA VAL A 221 -15.39 -16.53 -1.63
C VAL A 221 -15.01 -17.83 -0.95
N ASP A 222 -15.72 -18.16 0.13
CA ASP A 222 -15.63 -19.43 0.81
C ASP A 222 -16.94 -20.21 0.63
N THR A 223 -16.88 -21.24 -0.21
CA THR A 223 -17.97 -22.20 -0.44
C THR A 223 -17.85 -23.46 0.40
N GLN A 224 -16.78 -23.58 1.21
CA GLN A 224 -16.49 -24.74 2.05
C GLN A 224 -16.84 -24.50 3.53
N ALA A 225 -17.17 -23.27 3.90
CA ALA A 225 -17.68 -22.94 5.22
C ALA A 225 -18.91 -23.80 5.59
N ASN A 226 -19.01 -24.20 6.85
CA ASN A 226 -20.23 -24.78 7.40
C ASN A 226 -21.35 -23.73 7.37
N GLY A 227 -22.29 -23.86 6.43
CA GLY A 227 -23.46 -22.98 6.30
C GLY A 227 -23.53 -22.28 4.93
N PRO A 228 -24.06 -21.04 4.87
CA PRO A 228 -24.15 -20.29 3.63
C PRO A 228 -22.76 -19.86 3.12
N THR A 229 -22.64 -19.69 1.80
CA THR A 229 -21.44 -19.13 1.16
C THR A 229 -21.06 -17.81 1.80
N ARG A 230 -19.79 -17.69 2.19
CA ARG A 230 -19.26 -16.48 2.85
C ARG A 230 -18.40 -15.67 1.89
N TYR A 231 -18.54 -14.36 1.98
CA TYR A 231 -17.80 -13.40 1.17
C TYR A 231 -16.94 -12.53 2.09
N TYR A 232 -15.64 -12.53 1.85
CA TYR A 232 -14.64 -11.79 2.61
C TYR A 232 -14.04 -10.70 1.74
N LEU A 233 -13.62 -9.58 2.35
CA LEU A 233 -12.84 -8.59 1.61
C LEU A 233 -11.46 -9.15 1.24
N ASN A 234 -11.04 -8.94 -0.01
CA ASN A 234 -9.70 -9.26 -0.46
C ASN A 234 -8.74 -8.13 -0.09
N ILE A 235 -8.38 -8.03 1.19
CA ILE A 235 -7.41 -7.05 1.68
C ILE A 235 -6.04 -7.70 1.87
N PRO A 236 -4.93 -6.95 1.79
CA PRO A 236 -3.63 -7.49 2.13
C PRO A 236 -3.66 -7.86 3.62
N LEU A 237 -3.39 -9.13 3.93
CA LEU A 237 -3.16 -9.55 5.31
C LEU A 237 -1.98 -8.74 5.86
N SER A 238 -2.15 -8.23 7.08
CA SER A 238 -1.21 -7.33 7.77
C SER A 238 0.27 -7.64 7.48
N VAL A 239 1.00 -6.63 7.00
CA VAL A 239 2.47 -6.59 6.95
C VAL A 239 3.02 -6.13 8.29
#